data_AF-A0A952KC88-F1
#
_entry.id   AF-A0A952KC88-F1
#
_cell.length_a   1.000
_cell.length_b   1.000
_cell.length_c   1.000
_cell.angle_alpha   90.00
_cell.angle_beta   90.00
_cell.angle_gamma   90.00
#
_symmetry.space_group_name_H-M   'P 1'
#
loop_
_entity.id
_entity.type
_entity.pdbx_description
1 polymer ?
#
loop_
_entity_poly.entity_id
_entity_poly.type
_entity_poly.pdbx_seq_one_letter_code
_entity_poly.pdbx_strand_id
1 'polypeptide(L)' 'MGERGGHFVDFRDVWLAYNDELLARKQFSVEAIDLQVRQGEFIAIVGPS' A
#
# COMPACT_ATOMS: atom_id res chain seq x y z
N MET A 1 6.31 23.10 19.34
CA MET A 1 5.03 22.37 19.31
C MET A 1 5.02 21.53 18.04
N GLY A 2 5.36 20.25 18.20
CA GLY A 2 5.36 19.17 17.19
C GLY A 2 5.89 19.49 15.79
N GLU A 3 7.06 18.96 15.42
CA GLU A 3 7.38 18.75 14.02
C GLU A 3 6.16 18.09 13.35
N ARG A 4 5.62 18.67 12.26
CA ARG A 4 4.57 18.04 11.47
C ARG A 4 5.21 16.88 10.70
N GLY A 5 5.66 15.86 11.43
CA GLY A 5 6.21 14.63 10.89
C GLY A 5 5.09 13.79 10.30
N GLY A 6 4.60 14.21 9.13
CA GLY A 6 3.74 13.36 8.32
C GLY A 6 4.53 12.14 7.83
N HIS A 7 3.83 11.04 7.58
CA HIS A 7 4.44 9.89 6.92
C HIS A 7 4.82 10.28 5.48
N PHE A 8 5.97 9.79 5.02
CA PHE A 8 6.44 9.98 3.66
C PHE A 8 5.60 9.18 2.65
N VAL A 9 5.19 7.98 3.05
CA VAL A 9 4.15 7.19 2.37
C VAL A 9 3.00 6.98 3.33
N ASP A 10 1.78 7.19 2.87
CA ASP A 10 0.54 6.95 3.60
C ASP A 10 -0.47 6.32 2.64
N PHE A 11 -0.39 5.00 2.50
CA PHE A 11 -1.42 4.22 1.83
C PHE A 11 -2.54 3.95 2.82
N ARG A 12 -3.77 4.18 2.37
CA ARG A 12 -4.97 3.89 3.14
C ARG A 12 -5.93 3.18 2.24
N ASP A 13 -6.49 2.07 2.72
CA ASP A 13 -7.53 1.36 1.98
C ASP A 13 -7.09 1.11 0.51
N VAL A 14 -5.92 0.50 0.31
CA VAL A 14 -5.40 0.23 -1.04
C VAL A 14 -5.73 -1.19 -1.47
N TRP A 15 -6.30 -1.31 -2.67
CA TRP A 15 -6.53 -2.57 -3.38
C TRP A 15 -5.81 -2.57 -4.72
N LEU A 16 -5.13 -3.67 -5.04
CA LEU A 16 -4.43 -3.83 -6.30
C LEU A 16 -4.84 -5.13 -6.98
N ALA A 17 -5.12 -5.05 -8.28
CA ALA A 17 -5.28 -6.18 -9.16
C ALA A 17 -4.19 -6.11 -10.24
N TYR A 18 -3.79 -7.26 -10.80
CA TYR A 18 -2.77 -7.29 -11.85
C TYR A 18 -3.21 -6.61 -13.16
N ASN A 19 -4.52 -6.51 -13.41
CA ASN A 19 -5.08 -5.87 -14.60
C ASN A 19 -6.56 -5.47 -14.38
N ASP A 20 -7.11 -4.74 -15.37
CA ASP A 20 -8.47 -4.20 -15.33
C ASP A 20 -9.57 -5.27 -15.35
N GLU A 21 -9.35 -6.42 -15.99
CA GLU A 21 -10.33 -7.52 -16.04
C GLU A 21 -10.53 -8.13 -14.64
N LEU A 22 -9.44 -8.35 -13.91
CA LEU A 22 -9.47 -8.83 -12.54
C LEU A 22 -10.04 -7.78 -11.59
N LEU A 23 -9.71 -6.50 -11.80
CA LEU A 23 -10.28 -5.39 -11.05
C LEU A 23 -11.81 -5.34 -11.21
N ALA A 24 -12.32 -5.45 -12.45
CA ALA A 24 -13.76 -5.47 -12.73
C ALA A 24 -14.47 -6.65 -12.06
N ARG A 25 -13.78 -7.80 -11.92
CA ARG A 25 -14.25 -8.98 -11.19
C ARG A 25 -14.05 -8.89 -9.68
N LYS A 26 -13.46 -7.81 -9.17
CA LYS A 26 -13.06 -7.65 -7.75
C LYS A 26 -12.13 -8.78 -7.27
N GLN A 27 -11.28 -9.27 -8.16
CA GLN A 27 -10.24 -10.23 -7.82
C GLN A 27 -8.93 -9.47 -7.61
N PHE A 28 -8.48 -9.41 -6.36
CA PHE A 28 -7.35 -8.60 -5.95
C PHE A 28 -6.16 -9.46 -5.55
N SER A 29 -4.97 -8.99 -5.91
CA SER A 29 -3.70 -9.57 -5.46
C SER A 29 -3.26 -8.95 -4.13
N VAL A 30 -3.73 -7.73 -3.87
CA VAL A 30 -3.51 -7.00 -2.62
C VAL A 30 -4.85 -6.42 -2.18
N GLU A 31 -5.25 -6.71 -0.95
CA GLU A 31 -6.51 -6.24 -0.39
C GLU A 31 -6.29 -5.43 0.88
N ALA A 32 -6.99 -4.30 0.97
CA ALA A 32 -7.13 -3.47 2.17
C ALA A 32 -5.82 -3.20 2.91
N ILE A 33 -4.78 -2.75 2.17
CA ILE A 33 -3.52 -2.36 2.80
C ILE A 33 -3.58 -0.92 3.28
N ASP A 34 -3.29 -0.75 4.57
CA ASP A 34 -2.84 0.49 5.18
C ASP A 34 -1.33 0.40 5.43
N LEU A 35 -0.57 1.36 4.93
CA LEU A 35 0.89 1.40 5.09
C LEU A 35 1.38 2.83 5.29
N GLN A 36 2.07 3.03 6.40
CA GLN A 36 2.65 4.31 6.78
C GLN A 36 4.15 4.18 6.93
N VAL A 37 4.91 4.96 6.18
CA VAL A 37 6.38 4.86 6.11
C VAL A 37 7.01 6.22 6.34
N ARG A 38 8.08 6.29 7.13
CA ARG A 38 8.84 7.51 7.38
C ARG A 38 9.89 7.73 6.29
N GLN A 39 10.34 8.97 6.12
CA GLN A 39 11.38 9.27 5.15
C GLN A 39 12.68 8.54 5.49
N GLY A 40 13.26 7.84 4.52
CA GLY A 40 14.50 7.07 4.68
C GLY A 40 14.32 5.66 5.26
N GLU A 41 13.09 5.25 5.56
CA GLU A 41 12.77 3.90 6.02
C GLU A 41 12.79 2.90 4.86
N PHE A 42 13.46 1.76 5.06
CA PHE A 42 13.51 0.68 4.09
C PHE A 42 12.37 -0.31 4.36
N ILE A 43 11.54 -0.55 3.35
CA ILE A 43 10.47 -1.54 3.41
C ILE A 43 10.75 -2.67 2.40
N ALA A 44 10.49 -3.91 2.82
CA ALA A 44 10.49 -5.07 1.94
C ALA A 44 9.07 -5.64 1.91
N ILE A 45 8.49 -5.71 0.71
CA ILE A 45 7.20 -6.35 0.48
C ILE A 45 7.48 -7.68 -0.20
N VAL A 46 7.08 -8.77 0.46
CA VAL A 46 7.25 -10.15 -0.05
C VAL A 46 5.89 -10.81 -0.23
N GLY A 47 5.74 -11.60 -1.28
CA GLY A 47 4.52 -12.33 -1.59
C GLY A 47 4.83 -13.73 -2.15
N PRO A 48 3.85 -14.65 -2.13
CA PRO A 48 3.98 -15.95 -2.77
C PRO A 48 4.17 -15.81 -4.29
N SER A 49 4.88 -16.78 -4.89
CA SER A 49 5.13 -16.87 -6.34
C SER A 49 3.89 -17.24 -7.13
#